data_AF-A0A132T887-F1
#
_entry.id   AF-A0A132T887-F1
#
_cell.length_a   1.000
_cell.length_b   1.000
_cell.length_c   1.000
_cell.angle_alpha   90.00
_cell.angle_beta   90.00
_cell.angle_gamma   90.00
#
_symmetry.space_group_name_H-M   'P 1'
#
loop_
_entity.id
_entity.type
_entity.pdbx_description
1 polymer ?
#
loop_
_entity_poly.entity_id
_entity_poly.type
_entity_poly.pdbx_seq_one_letter_code
_entity_poly.pdbx_strand_id
1 'polypeptide(L)'
;MTGPTNPVDVHRATTQKLIADTSRLWNTAAAQSDSAEGLGIDGRIGLVHGLIDAWVKAYVAFLETLIKSGGCLPVPSTLGPPLPSEEITVTPRTFPRDLEFVGPLVRVGLPEVTIQPPAVAFDPPFLPAGIDRFRIVLVDHRFIGSNYAGTVRLSSSAAATNLSPQDLVPDEVSVTVGL
;
A
#
# COMPACT_ATOMS: atom_id res chain seq x y z
N MET A 1 33.58 -13.14 11.12
CA MET A 1 33.08 -11.94 10.43
C MET A 1 31.61 -12.16 10.13
N THR A 2 30.71 -11.67 10.99
CA THR A 2 29.26 -11.71 10.75
C THR A 2 28.89 -10.50 9.90
N GLY A 3 28.36 -10.73 8.70
CA GLY A 3 27.90 -9.65 7.81
C GLY A 3 26.86 -8.75 8.49
N PRO A 4 26.59 -7.55 7.93
CA PRO A 4 25.59 -6.65 8.49
C PRO A 4 24.23 -7.36 8.59
N THR A 5 23.73 -7.53 9.82
CA THR A 5 22.42 -8.14 10.08
C THR A 5 21.35 -7.25 9.48
N ASN A 6 20.57 -7.78 8.54
CA ASN A 6 19.46 -7.05 7.94
C ASN A 6 18.46 -6.65 9.04
N PRO A 7 18.09 -5.36 9.18
CA PRO A 7 17.16 -4.91 10.22
C PRO A 7 15.78 -5.58 10.12
N VAL A 8 15.37 -6.02 8.92
CA VAL A 8 14.14 -6.81 8.73
C VAL A 8 14.22 -8.18 9.41
N ASP A 9 15.38 -8.83 9.36
CA ASP A 9 15.58 -10.13 9.99
C ASP A 9 15.61 -10.02 11.51
N VAL A 10 16.16 -8.92 12.04
CA VAL A 10 16.10 -8.61 13.48
C VAL A 10 14.66 -8.38 13.94
N HIS A 11 13.86 -7.62 13.17
CA HIS A 11 12.44 -7.41 13.47
C HIS A 11 11.66 -8.73 13.43
N ARG A 12 11.84 -9.53 12.38
CA ARG A 12 11.17 -10.82 12.23
C ARG A 12 11.48 -11.75 13.39
N ALA A 13 12.76 -11.88 13.76
CA ALA A 13 13.19 -12.72 14.87
C ALA A 13 12.60 -12.23 16.22
N THR A 14 12.57 -10.91 16.43
CA THR A 14 11.98 -10.30 17.64
C THR A 14 10.47 -10.56 17.73
N THR A 15 9.73 -10.38 16.64
CA THR A 15 8.29 -10.66 16.58
C THR A 15 8.01 -12.14 16.80
N GLN A 16 8.76 -13.03 16.15
CA GLN A 16 8.62 -14.48 16.33
C GLN A 16 8.87 -14.90 17.78
N LYS A 17 9.89 -14.31 18.43
CA LYS A 17 10.16 -14.54 19.85
C LYS A 17 9.02 -14.06 20.74
N LEU A 18 8.49 -12.86 20.53
CA LEU A 18 7.33 -12.35 21.28
C LEU A 18 6.13 -13.28 21.15
N ILE A 19 5.80 -13.72 19.92
CA ILE A 19 4.71 -14.65 19.67
C ILE A 19 4.96 -15.96 20.45
N ALA A 20 6.15 -16.53 20.35
CA ALA A 20 6.49 -17.78 21.04
C ALA A 20 6.39 -17.66 22.57
N ASP A 21 6.92 -16.58 23.15
CA ASP A 21 6.91 -16.34 24.60
C ASP A 21 5.48 -16.09 25.11
N THR A 22 4.70 -15.30 24.37
CA THR A 22 3.30 -15.00 24.71
C THR A 22 2.41 -16.24 24.58
N SER A 23 2.56 -17.01 23.50
CA SER A 23 1.84 -18.28 23.32
C SER A 23 2.19 -19.29 24.41
N ARG A 24 3.46 -19.35 24.84
CA ARG A 24 3.87 -20.23 25.95
C ARG A 24 3.18 -19.84 27.26
N LEU A 25 3.15 -18.54 27.59
CA LEU A 25 2.47 -18.05 28.79
C LEU A 25 0.99 -18.38 28.78
N TRP A 26 0.31 -18.13 27.66
CA TRP A 26 -1.11 -18.46 27.50
C TRP A 26 -1.41 -19.96 27.58
N ASN A 27 -0.62 -20.79 26.90
CA ASN A 27 -0.82 -22.25 26.92
C ASN A 27 -0.57 -22.82 28.32
N THR A 28 0.42 -22.29 29.04
CA THR A 28 0.69 -22.70 30.43
C THR A 28 -0.45 -22.32 31.36
N ALA A 29 -0.97 -21.09 31.23
CA ALA A 29 -2.10 -20.64 32.02
C ALA A 29 -3.40 -21.39 31.69
N ALA A 30 -3.63 -21.73 30.41
CA ALA A 30 -4.78 -22.54 29.99
C ALA A 30 -4.70 -23.94 30.62
N ALA A 31 -3.55 -24.62 30.51
CA ALA A 31 -3.34 -25.94 31.11
C ALA A 31 -3.51 -25.94 32.64
N GLN A 32 -3.13 -24.85 33.32
CA GLN A 32 -3.33 -24.69 34.76
C GLN A 32 -4.79 -24.34 35.11
N SER A 33 -5.48 -23.58 34.25
CA SER A 33 -6.90 -23.27 34.43
C SER A 33 -7.79 -24.49 34.30
N ASP A 34 -7.40 -25.46 33.47
CA ASP A 34 -8.11 -26.72 33.26
C ASP A 34 -7.79 -27.79 34.33
N SER A 35 -6.87 -27.50 35.27
CA SER A 35 -6.55 -28.39 36.39
C SER A 35 -7.65 -28.36 37.46
N ALA A 36 -7.72 -29.41 38.28
CA ALA A 36 -8.70 -29.51 39.37
C ALA A 36 -8.53 -28.39 40.43
N GLU A 37 -7.33 -27.85 40.60
CA GLU A 37 -7.06 -26.70 41.47
C GLU A 37 -7.36 -25.33 40.80
N GLY A 38 -7.45 -25.30 39.46
CA GLY A 38 -7.65 -24.10 38.65
C GLY A 38 -6.48 -23.10 38.72
N LEU A 39 -6.58 -22.04 37.91
CA LEU A 39 -5.62 -20.94 37.95
C LEU A 39 -5.98 -20.01 39.13
N GLY A 40 -5.39 -20.28 40.30
CA GLY A 40 -5.54 -19.44 41.50
C GLY A 40 -5.16 -17.97 41.27
N ILE A 41 -5.50 -17.10 42.21
CA ILE A 41 -5.28 -15.64 42.09
C ILE A 41 -3.81 -15.30 41.81
N ASP A 42 -2.87 -15.94 42.51
CA ASP A 42 -1.44 -15.71 42.32
C ASP A 42 -0.96 -16.15 40.93
N GLY A 43 -1.51 -17.24 40.38
CA GLY A 43 -1.21 -17.70 39.01
C GLY A 43 -1.71 -16.73 37.95
N ARG A 44 -2.89 -16.13 38.16
CA ARG A 44 -3.43 -15.07 37.27
C ARG A 44 -2.55 -13.81 37.32
N ILE A 45 -2.11 -13.41 38.52
CA ILE A 45 -1.20 -12.27 38.69
C ILE A 45 0.14 -12.53 38.00
N GLY A 46 0.70 -13.74 38.13
CA GLY A 46 1.91 -14.15 37.44
C GLY A 46 1.79 -14.12 35.92
N LEU A 47 0.66 -14.59 35.36
CA LEU A 47 0.37 -14.51 33.93
C LEU A 47 0.37 -13.05 33.44
N VAL A 48 -0.35 -12.17 34.12
CA VAL A 48 -0.44 -10.74 33.74
C VAL A 48 0.94 -10.09 33.76
N HIS A 49 1.75 -10.36 34.80
CA HIS A 49 3.12 -9.85 34.86
C HIS A 49 3.98 -10.38 33.72
N GLY A 50 3.90 -11.69 33.41
CA GLY A 50 4.64 -12.28 32.30
C GLY A 50 4.27 -11.68 30.95
N LEU A 51 2.98 -11.41 30.72
CA LEU A 51 2.51 -10.75 29.51
C LEU A 51 3.03 -9.31 29.43
N ILE A 52 2.91 -8.53 30.50
CA ILE A 52 3.42 -7.15 30.53
C ILE A 52 4.93 -7.10 30.29
N ASP A 53 5.70 -7.99 30.92
CA ASP A 53 7.14 -8.09 30.72
C ASP A 53 7.50 -8.43 29.27
N ALA A 54 6.78 -9.37 28.65
CA ALA A 54 6.95 -9.70 27.23
C ALA A 54 6.66 -8.50 26.32
N TRP A 55 5.59 -7.75 26.60
CA TRP A 55 5.22 -6.53 25.87
C TRP A 55 6.28 -5.42 26.01
N VAL A 56 6.76 -5.16 27.23
CA VAL A 56 7.80 -4.15 27.49
C VAL A 56 9.09 -4.52 26.74
N LYS A 57 9.51 -5.78 26.81
CA LYS A 57 10.71 -6.26 26.09
C LYS A 57 10.58 -6.11 24.57
N ALA A 58 9.42 -6.40 24.01
CA ALA A 58 9.16 -6.18 22.59
C ALA A 58 9.20 -4.70 22.20
N TYR A 59 8.64 -3.83 23.04
CA TYR A 59 8.66 -2.38 22.79
C TYR A 59 10.08 -1.81 22.85
N VAL A 60 10.89 -2.23 23.82
CA VAL A 60 12.31 -1.87 23.91
C VAL A 60 13.07 -2.33 22.66
N ALA A 61 12.88 -3.58 22.23
CA ALA A 61 13.53 -4.10 21.02
C ALA A 61 13.09 -3.35 19.75
N PHE A 62 11.82 -2.95 19.67
CA PHE A 62 11.31 -2.11 18.59
C PHE A 62 11.98 -0.73 18.59
N LEU A 63 12.04 -0.06 19.74
CA LEU A 63 12.70 1.25 19.87
C LEU A 63 14.19 1.19 19.57
N GLU A 64 14.90 0.16 20.04
CA GLU A 64 16.31 -0.04 19.70
C GLU A 64 16.51 -0.17 18.20
N THR A 65 15.61 -0.88 17.52
CA THR A 65 15.70 -1.05 16.06
C THR A 65 15.44 0.27 15.35
N LEU A 66 14.44 1.04 15.79
CA LEU A 66 14.14 2.37 15.27
C LEU A 66 15.31 3.35 15.45
N ILE A 67 15.98 3.32 16.61
CA ILE A 67 17.17 4.14 16.88
C ILE A 67 18.34 3.70 15.99
N LYS A 68 18.59 2.38 15.89
CA LYS A 68 19.65 1.82 15.04
C LYS A 68 19.42 2.08 13.54
N SER A 69 18.17 2.22 13.11
CA SER A 69 17.79 2.52 11.73
C SER A 69 17.65 4.01 11.42
N GLY A 70 18.04 4.91 12.34
CA GLY A 70 17.97 6.35 12.13
C GLY A 70 16.54 6.90 12.04
N GLY A 71 15.56 6.22 12.63
CA GLY A 71 14.14 6.62 12.61
C GLY A 71 13.36 6.11 11.39
N CYS A 72 14.00 5.41 10.46
CA CYS A 72 13.32 4.82 9.30
C CYS A 72 13.00 3.34 9.57
N LEU A 73 11.73 2.96 9.49
CA LEU A 73 11.37 1.54 9.46
C LEU A 73 11.80 0.95 8.12
N PRO A 74 12.39 -0.27 8.09
CA PRO A 74 12.72 -0.91 6.84
C PRO A 74 11.44 -1.24 6.08
N VAL A 75 11.18 -0.50 5.01
CA VAL A 75 10.12 -0.81 4.05
C VAL A 75 10.47 -2.14 3.38
N PRO A 76 9.56 -3.13 3.32
CA PRO A 76 9.85 -4.39 2.66
C PRO A 76 10.31 -4.12 1.22
N SER A 77 11.50 -4.59 0.89
CA SER A 77 12.19 -4.37 -0.40
C SER A 77 11.50 -5.05 -1.59
N THR A 78 10.36 -5.71 -1.36
CA THR A 78 9.62 -6.52 -2.33
C THR A 78 8.12 -6.27 -2.23
N LEU A 79 7.70 -5.02 -2.10
CA LEU A 79 6.35 -4.69 -2.56
C LEU A 79 6.37 -4.88 -4.08
N GLY A 80 5.55 -5.81 -4.58
CA GLY A 80 5.31 -5.92 -6.02
C GLY A 80 4.79 -4.57 -6.57
N PRO A 81 4.69 -4.42 -7.91
CA PRO A 81 4.17 -3.18 -8.47
C PRO A 81 2.81 -2.84 -7.84
N PRO A 82 2.51 -1.55 -7.59
CA PRO A 82 1.23 -1.14 -7.04
C PRO A 82 0.09 -1.71 -7.88
N LEU A 83 -1.01 -2.07 -7.23
CA LEU A 83 -2.19 -2.51 -7.96
C LEU A 83 -2.69 -1.35 -8.82
N PRO A 84 -3.07 -1.62 -10.08
CA PRO A 84 -3.68 -0.60 -10.92
C PRO A 84 -5.03 -0.17 -10.33
N SER A 85 -5.50 1.01 -10.71
CA SER A 85 -6.85 1.45 -10.40
C SER A 85 -7.92 0.51 -10.96
N GLU A 86 -9.16 0.74 -10.55
CA GLU A 86 -10.33 0.23 -11.25
C GLU A 86 -10.34 0.67 -12.72
N GLU A 87 -11.07 -0.07 -13.55
CA GLU A 87 -11.24 0.25 -14.97
C GLU A 87 -12.09 1.51 -15.15
N ILE A 88 -11.56 2.45 -15.92
CA ILE A 88 -12.24 3.67 -16.32
C ILE A 88 -12.81 3.45 -17.71
N THR A 89 -14.14 3.53 -17.83
CA THR A 89 -14.85 3.37 -19.10
C THR A 89 -15.05 4.72 -19.78
N VAL A 90 -14.76 4.78 -21.08
CA VAL A 90 -14.93 5.95 -21.94
C VAL A 90 -15.65 5.57 -23.23
N THR A 91 -16.27 6.54 -23.90
CA THR A 91 -16.91 6.27 -25.19
C THR A 91 -15.88 5.73 -26.21
N PRO A 92 -16.11 4.57 -26.84
CA PRO A 92 -15.19 4.05 -27.85
C PRO A 92 -15.17 4.93 -29.10
N ARG A 93 -14.01 5.00 -29.76
CA ARG A 93 -13.80 5.75 -31.01
C ARG A 93 -13.14 4.85 -32.04
N THR A 94 -13.28 5.17 -33.33
CA THR A 94 -12.73 4.39 -34.45
C THR A 94 -11.23 4.62 -34.70
N PHE A 95 -10.59 5.46 -33.89
CA PHE A 95 -9.18 5.83 -34.01
C PHE A 95 -8.47 5.75 -32.65
N PRO A 96 -7.13 5.57 -32.64
CA PRO A 96 -6.35 5.55 -31.41
C PRO A 96 -6.32 6.93 -30.73
N ARG A 97 -6.29 6.95 -29.39
CA ARG A 97 -6.28 8.16 -28.57
C ARG A 97 -5.09 8.16 -27.62
N ASP A 98 -4.43 9.30 -27.50
CA ASP A 98 -3.41 9.52 -26.48
C ASP A 98 -4.07 9.93 -25.17
N LEU A 99 -3.49 9.51 -24.05
CA LEU A 99 -3.98 9.76 -22.70
C LEU A 99 -3.04 10.74 -22.00
N GLU A 100 -3.59 11.83 -21.47
CA GLU A 100 -2.82 12.84 -20.75
C GLU A 100 -3.55 13.29 -19.49
N PHE A 101 -2.83 13.57 -18.41
CA PHE A 101 -3.40 14.24 -17.25
C PHE A 101 -3.44 15.75 -17.47
N VAL A 102 -4.61 16.37 -17.30
CA VAL A 102 -4.77 17.84 -17.44
C VAL A 102 -4.07 18.60 -16.29
N GLY A 103 -3.80 17.91 -15.18
CA GLY A 103 -3.13 18.45 -14.00
C GLY A 103 -2.78 17.34 -12.99
N PRO A 104 -2.35 17.70 -11.78
CA PRO A 104 -2.04 16.71 -10.76
C PRO A 104 -3.31 16.01 -10.25
N LEU A 105 -3.16 14.76 -9.82
CA LEU A 105 -4.23 14.09 -9.08
C LEU A 105 -4.23 14.58 -7.63
N VAL A 106 -5.39 14.94 -7.11
CA VAL A 106 -5.56 15.53 -5.77
C VAL A 106 -6.14 14.48 -4.84
N ARG A 107 -5.56 14.31 -3.64
CA ARG A 107 -6.05 13.32 -2.68
C ARG A 107 -7.43 13.70 -2.15
N VAL A 108 -8.35 12.74 -2.18
CA VAL A 108 -9.71 12.91 -1.65
C VAL A 108 -9.63 13.11 -0.13
N GLY A 109 -10.17 14.23 0.35
CA GLY A 109 -10.15 14.60 1.77
C GLY A 109 -8.88 15.27 2.27
N LEU A 110 -7.82 15.39 1.45
CA LEU A 110 -6.58 16.10 1.81
C LEU A 110 -5.97 16.80 0.58
N PRO A 111 -6.51 17.97 0.18
CA PRO A 111 -6.18 18.61 -1.10
C PRO A 111 -4.72 19.09 -1.23
N GLU A 112 -4.00 19.21 -0.12
CA GLU A 112 -2.58 19.58 -0.10
C GLU A 112 -1.67 18.45 -0.62
N VAL A 113 -2.16 17.21 -0.63
CA VAL A 113 -1.43 16.06 -1.14
C VAL A 113 -1.81 15.82 -2.60
N THR A 114 -0.83 16.01 -3.49
CA THR A 114 -1.02 15.87 -4.94
C THR A 114 -0.01 14.90 -5.54
N ILE A 115 -0.44 14.15 -6.56
CA ILE A 115 0.41 13.30 -7.40
C ILE A 115 0.68 14.06 -8.69
N GLN A 116 1.96 14.28 -8.99
CA GLN A 116 2.38 14.86 -10.25
C GLN A 116 2.39 13.79 -11.36
N PRO A 117 2.16 14.16 -12.63
CA PRO A 117 2.06 13.21 -13.74
C PRO A 117 3.18 12.17 -13.84
N PRO A 118 4.47 12.45 -13.53
CA PRO A 118 5.53 11.43 -13.61
C PRO A 118 5.40 10.28 -12.60
N ALA A 119 4.59 10.43 -11.55
CA ALA A 119 4.39 9.42 -10.52
C ALA A 119 3.24 8.44 -10.84
N VAL A 120 2.54 8.65 -11.96
CA VAL A 120 1.44 7.82 -12.46
C VAL A 120 1.63 7.54 -13.95
N ALA A 121 1.07 6.44 -14.42
CA ALA A 121 1.02 6.11 -15.84
C ALA A 121 -0.36 5.52 -16.18
N PHE A 122 -0.59 5.27 -17.47
CA PHE A 122 -1.79 4.61 -17.97
C PHE A 122 -1.49 3.18 -18.39
N ASP A 123 -2.46 2.29 -18.18
CA ASP A 123 -2.45 0.93 -18.71
C ASP A 123 -3.78 0.65 -19.43
N PRO A 124 -3.80 0.57 -20.77
CA PRO A 124 -2.66 0.74 -21.68
C PRO A 124 -2.16 2.21 -21.74
N PRO A 125 -0.91 2.46 -22.18
CA PRO A 125 -0.33 3.82 -22.23
C PRO A 125 -1.02 4.76 -23.22
N PHE A 126 -1.73 4.21 -24.20
CA PHE A 126 -2.62 4.91 -25.13
C PHE A 126 -3.82 4.01 -25.37
N LEU A 127 -4.94 4.59 -25.81
CA LEU A 127 -6.17 3.85 -26.06
C LEU A 127 -6.25 3.44 -27.55
N PRO A 128 -6.19 2.15 -27.90
CA PRO A 128 -6.35 1.72 -29.29
C PRO A 128 -7.75 2.00 -29.83
N ALA A 129 -7.90 1.99 -31.16
CA ALA A 129 -9.21 2.12 -31.81
C ALA A 129 -10.17 1.02 -31.33
N GLY A 130 -11.41 1.40 -31.02
CA GLY A 130 -12.48 0.51 -30.56
C GLY A 130 -12.39 0.14 -29.07
N ILE A 131 -11.30 0.47 -28.37
CA ILE A 131 -11.17 0.21 -26.94
C ILE A 131 -11.82 1.34 -26.15
N ASP A 132 -12.51 0.95 -25.07
CA ASP A 132 -13.32 1.81 -24.21
C ASP A 132 -12.81 1.84 -22.76
N ARG A 133 -11.70 1.17 -22.44
CA ARG A 133 -11.19 1.04 -21.05
C ARG A 133 -9.71 1.32 -20.93
N PHE A 134 -9.35 1.94 -19.80
CA PHE A 134 -7.98 2.05 -19.33
C PHE A 134 -7.95 2.05 -17.79
N ARG A 135 -6.74 1.92 -17.23
CA ARG A 135 -6.46 2.04 -15.80
C ARG A 135 -5.37 3.07 -15.58
N ILE A 136 -5.34 3.63 -14.38
CA ILE A 136 -4.25 4.46 -13.89
C ILE A 136 -3.37 3.57 -13.00
N VAL A 137 -2.07 3.56 -13.27
CA VAL A 137 -1.11 2.78 -12.51
C VAL A 137 -0.15 3.70 -11.77
N LEU A 138 0.19 3.34 -10.54
CA LEU A 138 1.11 4.11 -9.73
C LEU A 138 2.54 3.67 -10.02
N VAL A 139 3.40 4.63 -10.36
CA VAL A 139 4.84 4.39 -10.56
C VAL A 139 5.60 4.63 -9.26
N ASP A 140 5.16 5.62 -8.48
CA ASP A 140 5.78 5.99 -7.20
C ASP A 140 4.98 5.47 -6.00
N HIS A 141 5.54 4.51 -5.28
CA HIS A 141 4.89 3.81 -4.16
C HIS A 141 4.56 4.71 -2.96
N ARG A 142 5.07 5.95 -2.91
CA ARG A 142 4.76 6.90 -1.82
C ARG A 142 3.29 7.30 -1.75
N PHE A 143 2.53 7.07 -2.81
CA PHE A 143 1.12 7.48 -2.90
C PHE A 143 0.13 6.31 -2.83
N ILE A 144 0.60 5.11 -2.44
CA ILE A 144 -0.24 3.91 -2.34
C ILE A 144 -1.25 4.00 -1.20
N GLY A 145 -2.37 3.29 -1.32
CA GLY A 145 -3.42 3.14 -0.32
C GLY A 145 -4.30 4.38 -0.14
N SER A 146 -4.49 5.19 -1.17
CA SER A 146 -5.27 6.43 -1.09
C SER A 146 -6.11 6.68 -2.34
N ASN A 147 -7.20 7.42 -2.17
CA ASN A 147 -8.05 7.82 -3.28
C ASN A 147 -7.63 9.20 -3.79
N TYR A 148 -7.56 9.33 -5.12
CA TYR A 148 -7.20 10.57 -5.79
C TYR A 148 -8.21 10.92 -6.88
N ALA A 149 -8.44 12.21 -7.08
CA ALA A 149 -9.32 12.73 -8.11
C ALA A 149 -8.56 13.63 -9.08
N GLY A 150 -8.95 13.62 -10.36
CA GLY A 150 -8.37 14.48 -11.37
C GLY A 150 -9.06 14.35 -12.71
N THR A 151 -8.45 14.90 -13.76
CA THR A 151 -9.01 14.90 -15.11
C THR A 151 -8.03 14.29 -16.08
N VAL A 152 -8.50 13.32 -16.86
CA VAL A 152 -7.77 12.71 -17.98
C VAL A 152 -8.33 13.30 -19.27
N ARG A 153 -7.43 13.79 -20.12
CA ARG A 153 -7.72 14.23 -21.48
C ARG A 153 -7.39 13.11 -22.45
N LEU A 154 -8.32 12.83 -23.35
CA LEU A 154 -8.17 11.90 -24.46
C LEU A 154 -8.13 12.71 -25.75
N SER A 155 -6.97 12.73 -26.41
CA SER A 155 -6.78 13.42 -27.69
C SER A 155 -6.60 12.41 -28.81
N SER A 156 -6.93 12.80 -30.04
CA SER A 156 -6.63 11.96 -31.21
C SER A 156 -5.12 11.73 -31.30
N SER A 157 -4.69 10.47 -31.41
CA SER A 157 -3.27 10.17 -31.55
C SER A 157 -2.74 10.62 -32.91
N ALA A 158 -1.46 10.99 -32.98
CA ALA A 158 -0.82 11.40 -34.24
C ALA A 158 -0.86 10.31 -35.33
N ALA A 159 -1.01 9.05 -34.94
CA ALA A 159 -1.16 7.91 -35.84
C ALA A 159 -2.58 7.73 -36.40
N ALA A 160 -3.55 8.53 -35.97
CA ALA A 160 -4.93 8.41 -36.42
C ALA A 160 -5.10 8.91 -37.86
N THR A 161 -5.82 8.13 -38.67
CA THR A 161 -6.16 8.46 -40.06
C THR A 161 -7.66 8.68 -40.21
N ASN A 162 -8.09 9.55 -41.14
CA ASN A 162 -9.51 9.84 -41.44
C ASN A 162 -10.32 10.45 -40.29
N LEU A 163 -9.70 11.36 -39.53
CA LEU A 163 -10.38 12.11 -38.47
C LEU A 163 -11.37 13.13 -39.08
N SER A 164 -12.57 13.20 -38.53
CA SER A 164 -13.50 14.29 -38.80
C SER A 164 -13.20 15.49 -37.89
N PRO A 165 -13.63 16.73 -38.22
CA PRO A 165 -13.30 17.91 -37.40
C PRO A 165 -13.74 17.82 -35.93
N GLN A 166 -14.84 17.11 -35.66
CA GLN A 166 -15.35 16.81 -34.33
C GLN A 166 -14.44 15.83 -33.54
N ASP A 167 -13.64 15.01 -34.23
CA ASP A 167 -12.71 14.06 -33.60
C ASP A 167 -11.41 14.72 -33.11
N LEU A 168 -11.17 15.98 -33.52
CA LEU A 168 -10.03 16.79 -33.07
C LEU A 168 -10.30 17.48 -31.73
N VAL A 169 -11.56 17.49 -31.26
CA VAL A 169 -11.92 18.03 -29.96
C VAL A 169 -11.55 16.98 -28.89
N PRO A 170 -10.63 17.28 -27.96
CA PRO A 170 -10.27 16.32 -26.92
C PRO A 170 -11.46 16.04 -25.99
N ASP A 171 -11.62 14.78 -25.60
CA ASP A 171 -12.57 14.39 -24.58
C ASP A 171 -11.89 14.57 -23.20
N GLU A 172 -12.58 15.15 -22.22
CA GLU A 172 -12.09 15.26 -20.84
C GLU A 172 -12.96 14.42 -19.90
N VAL A 173 -12.33 13.59 -19.07
CA VAL A 173 -12.99 12.65 -18.17
C VAL A 173 -12.50 12.90 -16.75
N SER A 174 -13.43 13.26 -15.87
CA SER A 174 -13.17 13.32 -14.43
C SER A 174 -13.08 11.92 -13.86
N VAL A 175 -11.99 11.63 -13.16
CA VAL A 175 -11.71 10.31 -12.59
C VAL A 175 -11.53 10.43 -11.09
N THR A 176 -11.98 9.41 -10.36
CA THR A 176 -11.60 9.17 -8.96
C THR A 176 -11.10 7.74 -8.87
N VAL A 177 -9.85 7.57 -8.45
CA VAL A 177 -9.16 6.28 -8.45
C VAL A 177 -8.56 5.98 -7.08
N GLY A 178 -8.71 4.73 -6.64
CA GLY A 178 -7.90 4.17 -5.57
C GLY A 178 -6.58 3.67 -6.15
N LEU A 179 -5.47 4.13 -5.57
CA LEU A 179 -4.09 3.77 -5.92
C LEU A 179 -3.36 3.25 -4.68
#